data_AF-A0A5N5E2Z3-F1
#
_entry.id   AF-A0A5N5E2Z3-F1
#
_cell.length_a   1.000
_cell.length_b   1.000
_cell.length_c   1.000
_cell.angle_alpha   90.00
_cell.angle_beta   90.00
_cell.angle_gamma   90.00
#
_symmetry.space_group_name_H-M   'P 1'
#
loop_
_entity.id
_entity.type
_entity.pdbx_description
1 polymer ?
#
loop_
_entity_poly.entity_id
_entity_poly.type
_entity_poly.pdbx_seq_one_letter_code
_entity_poly.pdbx_strand_id
1 'polypeptide(L)'
;MPLNSTAAHLAAEIAAHDWSDAPYRIDRAGHSRNDDSDSKRTKDLPADETAKIKTNVMWNVAQVMAYSDPKFDVNDFAKACGIPDSIRLRHDGSPSGTIESGLRSHQVSGGRRYAMPGSSANPAVRIAMNSYGKDAAICGEVKLHQSNSGFKHNEARMQPRTFAVTTWDGMAYGEGYIRNLVRRGDWYVVEWDSFWAVDTPYPCTAPGGRHYVDVLM
;
A
#
# COMPACT_ATOMS: atom_id res chain seq x y z
N MET A 1 4.38 6.72 19.92
CA MET A 1 3.18 7.55 20.28
C MET A 1 2.07 6.55 20.59
N PRO A 2 1.17 6.74 21.58
CA PRO A 2 0.17 5.70 21.84
C PRO A 2 -0.68 5.43 20.59
N LEU A 3 -0.91 4.14 20.31
CA LEU A 3 -1.74 3.71 19.19
C LEU A 3 -3.15 4.32 19.31
N ASN A 4 -3.73 4.72 18.19
CA ASN A 4 -5.14 5.09 18.17
C ASN A 4 -6.02 3.87 18.54
N SER A 5 -7.27 4.11 18.98
CA SER A 5 -8.13 3.05 19.54
C SER A 5 -8.37 1.89 18.56
N THR A 6 -8.58 2.19 17.28
CA THR A 6 -8.75 1.19 16.22
C THR A 6 -7.49 0.32 16.07
N ALA A 7 -6.30 0.94 16.00
CA ALA A 7 -5.04 0.21 15.94
C ALA A 7 -4.82 -0.65 17.20
N ALA A 8 -5.16 -0.13 18.39
CA ALA A 8 -5.02 -0.90 19.62
C ALA A 8 -5.93 -2.15 19.64
N HIS A 9 -7.19 -2.04 19.22
CA HIS A 9 -8.11 -3.18 19.14
C HIS A 9 -7.67 -4.21 18.09
N LEU A 10 -7.25 -3.75 16.90
CA LEU A 10 -6.73 -4.64 15.86
C LEU A 10 -5.46 -5.37 16.32
N ALA A 11 -4.57 -4.66 17.02
CA ALA A 11 -3.37 -5.26 17.58
C ALA A 11 -3.70 -6.30 18.65
N ALA A 12 -4.66 -6.01 19.54
CA ALA A 12 -5.11 -6.94 20.57
C ALA A 12 -5.70 -8.22 19.96
N GLU A 13 -6.52 -8.09 18.91
CA GLU A 13 -7.09 -9.22 18.19
C GLU A 13 -5.99 -10.09 17.53
N ILE A 14 -5.03 -9.46 16.84
CA ILE A 14 -3.88 -10.17 16.26
C ILE A 14 -3.06 -10.84 17.37
N ALA A 15 -2.88 -10.18 18.51
CA ALA A 15 -2.08 -10.70 19.61
C ALA A 15 -2.71 -11.95 20.24
N ALA A 16 -4.03 -11.93 20.45
CA ALA A 16 -4.80 -12.98 21.11
C ALA A 16 -5.07 -14.20 20.22
N HIS A 17 -5.00 -14.04 18.90
CA HIS A 17 -5.25 -15.15 17.97
C HIS A 17 -4.19 -16.26 18.10
N ASP A 18 -4.64 -17.52 18.10
CA ASP A 18 -3.77 -18.70 18.02
C ASP A 18 -3.31 -18.93 16.58
N TRP A 19 -2.11 -18.46 16.27
CA TRP A 19 -1.55 -18.53 14.92
C TRP A 19 -0.96 -19.88 14.56
N SER A 20 -0.71 -20.79 15.52
CA SER A 20 -0.11 -22.08 15.19
C SER A 20 -1.10 -23.02 14.49
N ASP A 21 -2.39 -22.66 14.48
CA ASP A 21 -3.46 -23.34 13.74
C ASP A 21 -3.88 -22.67 12.43
N ALA A 22 -3.32 -21.50 12.12
CA ALA A 22 -3.86 -20.63 11.07
C ALA A 22 -4.13 -21.32 9.71
N PRO A 23 -3.33 -22.31 9.25
CA PRO A 23 -3.60 -23.01 7.98
C PRO A 23 -4.82 -23.95 8.00
N TYR A 24 -5.24 -24.41 9.18
CA TYR A 24 -6.25 -25.48 9.33
C TYR A 24 -7.59 -24.95 9.86
N ARG A 25 -7.58 -23.76 10.47
CA ARG A 25 -8.73 -23.14 11.13
C ARG A 25 -9.64 -22.42 10.14
N ILE A 26 -10.56 -23.16 9.52
CA ILE A 26 -11.72 -22.60 8.78
C ILE A 26 -13.01 -22.59 9.63
N ASP A 27 -12.94 -23.09 10.87
CA ASP A 27 -14.05 -23.37 11.77
C ASP A 27 -14.20 -22.30 12.87
N ARG A 28 -14.72 -21.13 12.51
CA ARG A 28 -15.22 -20.06 13.44
C ARG A 28 -14.15 -19.40 14.34
N ALA A 29 -14.27 -18.07 14.49
CA ALA A 29 -13.31 -17.23 15.21
C ALA A 29 -13.12 -17.54 16.72
N GLY A 30 -14.02 -18.32 17.33
CA GLY A 30 -13.97 -18.69 18.74
C GLY A 30 -13.54 -20.14 19.02
N HIS A 31 -13.16 -20.90 17.99
CA HIS A 31 -12.77 -22.31 18.19
C HIS A 31 -11.45 -22.42 18.95
N SER A 32 -11.43 -23.24 20.00
CA SER A 32 -10.21 -23.55 20.73
C SER A 32 -9.85 -25.00 20.45
N ARG A 33 -8.63 -25.25 19.95
CA ARG A 33 -8.13 -26.61 19.73
C ARG A 33 -8.02 -27.45 21.00
N ASN A 34 -8.01 -26.82 22.18
CA ASN A 34 -8.10 -27.57 23.43
C ASN A 34 -9.45 -28.27 23.61
N ASP A 35 -10.46 -27.86 22.83
CA ASP A 35 -11.79 -28.45 22.83
C ASP A 35 -11.96 -29.50 21.71
N ASP A 36 -10.93 -29.73 20.89
CA ASP A 36 -10.94 -30.74 19.83
C ASP A 36 -10.67 -32.15 20.36
N SER A 37 -11.43 -33.11 19.83
CA SER A 37 -11.14 -34.53 19.99
C SER A 37 -9.83 -34.88 19.26
N ASP A 38 -9.04 -35.81 19.81
CA ASP A 38 -7.76 -36.26 19.23
C ASP A 38 -7.83 -36.63 17.74
N SER A 39 -8.97 -37.15 17.26
CA SER A 39 -9.20 -37.52 15.86
C SER A 39 -9.33 -36.34 14.89
N LYS A 40 -9.52 -35.12 15.40
CA LYS A 40 -9.65 -33.87 14.62
C LYS A 40 -8.42 -32.97 14.73
N ARG A 41 -7.48 -33.30 15.62
CA ARG A 41 -6.32 -32.47 15.91
C ARG A 41 -5.32 -32.49 14.76
N THR A 42 -5.11 -31.34 14.13
CA THR A 42 -4.09 -31.12 13.10
C THR A 42 -2.73 -30.86 13.74
N LYS A 43 -1.65 -30.94 12.94
CA LYS A 43 -0.29 -30.68 13.42
C LYS A 43 -0.07 -29.18 13.59
N ASP A 44 0.39 -28.77 14.76
CA ASP A 44 0.76 -27.38 15.04
C ASP A 44 1.88 -26.89 14.13
N LEU A 45 1.76 -25.64 13.68
CA LEU A 45 2.88 -24.95 13.09
C LEU A 45 3.99 -24.73 14.11
N PRO A 46 5.26 -24.89 13.71
CA PRO A 46 6.40 -24.46 14.51
C PRO A 46 6.30 -22.99 14.91
N ALA A 47 6.94 -22.62 16.01
CA ALA A 47 6.91 -21.25 16.56
C ALA A 47 7.43 -20.20 15.56
N ASP A 48 8.41 -20.54 14.73
CA ASP A 48 8.94 -19.62 13.72
C ASP A 48 7.97 -19.41 12.55
N GLU A 49 7.25 -20.46 12.12
CA GLU A 49 6.21 -20.36 11.09
C GLU A 49 5.01 -19.56 11.61
N THR A 50 4.60 -19.83 12.85
CA THR A 50 3.58 -19.08 13.58
C THR A 50 3.91 -17.58 13.62
N ALA A 51 5.15 -17.23 13.96
CA ALA A 51 5.61 -15.84 14.00
C ALA A 51 5.60 -15.18 12.62
N LYS A 52 5.96 -15.90 11.54
CA LYS A 52 5.91 -15.38 10.17
C LYS A 52 4.48 -15.07 9.73
N ILE A 53 3.53 -15.95 10.01
CA ILE A 53 2.11 -15.71 9.69
C ILE A 53 1.58 -14.50 10.45
N LYS A 54 1.81 -14.44 11.76
CA LYS A 54 1.42 -13.30 12.60
C LYS A 54 2.00 -11.99 12.07
N THR A 55 3.27 -12.01 11.66
CA THR A 55 3.95 -10.84 11.07
C THR A 55 3.32 -10.43 9.73
N ASN A 56 2.98 -11.39 8.86
CA ASN A 56 2.32 -11.09 7.59
C ASN A 56 0.93 -10.47 7.78
N VAL A 57 0.15 -10.97 8.74
CA VAL A 57 -1.16 -10.37 9.07
C VAL A 57 -0.98 -8.98 9.65
N MET A 58 -0.03 -8.80 10.57
CA MET A 58 0.33 -7.48 11.11
C MET A 58 0.68 -6.50 9.99
N TRP A 59 1.51 -6.89 9.01
CA TRP A 59 1.86 -6.02 7.87
C TRP A 59 0.65 -5.63 7.03
N ASN A 60 -0.26 -6.57 6.76
CA ASN A 60 -1.47 -6.27 5.98
C ASN A 60 -2.35 -5.22 6.68
N VAL A 61 -2.54 -5.36 7.99
CA VAL A 61 -3.31 -4.39 8.77
C VAL A 61 -2.56 -3.06 8.89
N ALA A 62 -1.26 -3.11 9.17
CA ALA A 62 -0.40 -1.93 9.27
C ALA A 62 -0.37 -1.13 7.96
N GLN A 63 -0.42 -1.77 6.78
CA GLN A 63 -0.50 -1.06 5.49
C GLN A 63 -1.73 -0.15 5.43
N VAL A 64 -2.89 -0.63 5.89
CA VAL A 64 -4.14 0.14 5.90
C VAL A 64 -4.05 1.29 6.90
N MET A 65 -3.56 1.00 8.12
CA MET A 65 -3.45 2.01 9.17
C MET A 65 -2.45 3.11 8.79
N ALA A 66 -1.28 2.73 8.27
CA ALA A 66 -0.24 3.66 7.88
C ALA A 66 -0.63 4.53 6.66
N TYR A 67 -1.45 4.00 5.75
CA TYR A 67 -2.04 4.80 4.67
C TYR A 67 -3.09 5.79 5.18
N SER A 68 -3.90 5.38 6.16
CA SER A 68 -5.05 6.17 6.63
C SER A 68 -4.68 7.21 7.68
N ASP A 69 -3.65 6.97 8.48
CA ASP A 69 -3.21 7.83 9.58
C ASP A 69 -1.71 8.16 9.44
N PRO A 70 -1.35 9.41 9.06
CA PRO A 70 0.03 9.84 8.93
C PRO A 70 0.85 9.77 10.24
N LYS A 71 0.20 9.68 11.41
CA LYS A 71 0.86 9.58 12.71
C LYS A 71 1.02 8.14 13.19
N PHE A 72 0.57 7.16 12.40
CA PHE A 72 0.63 5.75 12.77
C PHE A 72 2.08 5.27 12.91
N ASP A 73 2.41 4.72 14.08
CA ASP A 73 3.71 4.12 14.36
C ASP A 73 3.65 2.60 14.19
N VAL A 74 4.24 2.12 13.10
CA VAL A 74 4.26 0.68 12.77
C VAL A 74 5.04 -0.14 13.80
N ASN A 75 6.08 0.42 14.43
CA ASN A 75 6.90 -0.30 15.38
C ASN A 75 6.16 -0.46 16.72
N ASP A 76 5.43 0.56 17.16
CA ASP A 76 4.53 0.46 18.32
C ASP A 76 3.38 -0.53 18.04
N PHE A 77 2.81 -0.51 16.82
CA PHE A 77 1.77 -1.45 16.43
C PHE A 77 2.26 -2.91 16.40
N ALA A 78 3.43 -3.16 15.80
CA ALA A 78 4.04 -4.48 15.79
C ALA A 78 4.32 -5.01 17.21
N LYS A 79 4.63 -4.11 18.16
CA LYS A 79 4.82 -4.47 19.58
C LYS A 79 3.50 -4.95 20.17
N ALA A 80 2.44 -4.16 19.96
CA ALA A 80 1.11 -4.45 20.48
C ALA A 80 0.51 -5.74 19.88
N CYS A 81 0.81 -6.05 18.62
CA CYS A 81 0.46 -7.32 17.98
C CYS A 81 1.20 -8.53 18.58
N GLY A 82 2.17 -8.33 19.47
CA GLY A 82 2.99 -9.40 20.04
C GLY A 82 3.88 -10.08 19.00
N ILE A 83 4.43 -9.32 18.04
CA ILE A 83 5.47 -9.83 17.15
C ILE A 83 6.74 -10.09 17.98
N PRO A 84 7.48 -11.19 17.77
CA PRO A 84 8.69 -11.46 18.54
C PRO A 84 9.81 -10.44 18.34
N ASP A 85 10.62 -10.24 19.37
CA ASP A 85 11.79 -9.34 19.30
C ASP A 85 12.85 -9.80 18.30
N SER A 86 12.95 -11.11 18.03
CA SER A 86 13.80 -11.66 16.96
C SER A 86 13.45 -11.13 15.56
N ILE A 87 12.26 -10.58 15.37
CA ILE A 87 11.81 -9.93 14.13
C ILE A 87 11.84 -8.40 14.27
N ARG A 88 11.37 -7.88 15.41
CA ARG A 88 11.22 -6.43 15.64
C ARG A 88 12.53 -5.71 15.93
N LEU A 89 13.51 -6.37 16.53
CA LEU A 89 14.71 -5.75 17.07
C LEU A 89 15.97 -6.35 16.45
N ARG A 90 17.05 -5.56 16.45
CA ARG A 90 18.40 -6.02 16.17
C ARG A 90 19.04 -6.56 17.45
N HIS A 91 20.23 -7.15 17.30
CA HIS A 91 21.00 -7.68 18.44
C HIS A 91 21.33 -6.63 19.51
N ASP A 92 21.38 -5.34 19.14
CA ASP A 92 21.63 -4.21 20.03
C ASP A 92 20.34 -3.63 20.67
N GLY A 93 19.18 -4.26 20.43
CA GLY A 93 17.88 -3.81 20.94
C GLY A 93 17.26 -2.65 20.17
N SER A 94 17.91 -2.13 19.12
CA SER A 94 17.33 -1.10 18.25
C SER A 94 16.30 -1.71 17.27
N PRO A 95 15.35 -0.90 16.75
CA PRO A 95 14.38 -1.39 15.78
C PRO A 95 15.02 -2.02 14.54
N SER A 96 14.52 -3.19 14.17
CA SER A 96 14.85 -3.87 12.93
C SER A 96 14.11 -3.23 11.75
N GLY A 97 14.82 -3.07 10.63
CA GLY A 97 14.21 -2.61 9.37
C GLY A 97 13.21 -3.60 8.77
N THR A 98 13.13 -4.83 9.29
CA THR A 98 12.20 -5.87 8.83
C THR A 98 10.75 -5.41 8.92
N ILE A 99 10.35 -4.79 10.04
CA ILE A 99 8.95 -4.35 10.26
C ILE A 99 8.52 -3.33 9.20
N GLU A 100 9.38 -2.38 8.85
CA GLU A 100 9.08 -1.39 7.82
C GLU A 100 9.20 -1.96 6.40
N SER A 101 10.14 -2.88 6.17
CA SER A 101 10.38 -3.48 4.85
C SER A 101 9.20 -4.29 4.32
N GLY A 102 8.34 -4.80 5.19
CA GLY A 102 7.10 -5.48 4.79
C GLY A 102 5.99 -4.52 4.33
N LEU A 103 6.14 -3.22 4.56
CA LEU A 103 5.18 -2.21 4.11
C LEU A 103 5.57 -1.62 2.76
N ARG A 104 4.53 -1.38 1.95
CA ARG A 104 4.67 -0.73 0.65
C ARG A 104 4.64 0.77 0.82
N SER A 105 5.61 1.42 0.20
CA SER A 105 5.70 2.88 0.16
C SER A 105 6.29 3.35 -1.16
N HIS A 106 6.08 4.63 -1.44
CA HIS A 106 6.69 5.33 -2.55
C HIS A 106 7.40 6.57 -2.01
N GLN A 107 8.53 6.88 -2.66
CA GLN A 107 9.17 8.17 -2.50
C GLN A 107 8.30 9.21 -3.19
N VAL A 108 8.02 10.28 -2.46
CA VAL A 108 7.25 11.45 -2.89
C VAL A 108 8.06 12.70 -2.57
N SER A 109 7.69 13.83 -3.16
CA SER A 109 8.25 15.12 -2.70
C SER A 109 7.91 15.32 -1.22
N GLY A 110 8.91 15.58 -0.40
CA GLY A 110 8.75 15.70 1.07
C GLY A 110 8.88 14.41 1.88
N GLY A 111 9.18 13.25 1.26
CA GLY A 111 9.62 12.04 1.98
C GLY A 111 8.99 10.74 1.48
N ARG A 112 8.54 9.90 2.43
CA ARG A 112 7.97 8.58 2.16
C ARG A 112 6.48 8.58 2.43
N ARG A 113 5.67 8.12 1.48
CA ARG A 113 4.23 7.90 1.66
C ARG A 113 3.90 6.41 1.51
N TYR A 114 3.04 5.88 2.39
CA TYR A 114 2.58 4.51 2.29
C TYR A 114 1.67 4.33 1.09
N ALA A 115 1.80 3.18 0.42
CA ALA A 115 0.99 2.88 -0.75
C ALA A 115 -0.47 2.59 -0.37
N MET A 116 -1.39 2.88 -1.28
CA MET A 116 -2.80 2.60 -1.09
C MET A 116 -3.06 1.10 -0.84
N PRO A 117 -3.91 0.73 0.13
CA PRO A 117 -4.30 -0.67 0.32
C PRO A 117 -4.86 -1.32 -0.94
N GLY A 118 -4.42 -2.55 -1.21
CA GLY A 118 -4.77 -3.27 -2.42
C GLY A 118 -4.11 -2.75 -3.71
N SER A 119 -3.23 -1.74 -3.65
CA SER A 119 -2.33 -1.44 -4.77
C SER A 119 -1.26 -2.53 -4.92
N SER A 120 -0.71 -2.68 -6.12
CA SER A 120 0.31 -3.69 -6.43
C SER A 120 1.61 -3.50 -5.61
N ALA A 121 2.26 -4.62 -5.27
CA ALA A 121 3.46 -4.65 -4.42
C ALA A 121 4.76 -4.23 -5.10
N ASN A 122 4.83 -4.47 -6.40
CA ASN A 122 5.74 -3.79 -7.29
C ASN A 122 4.87 -2.86 -8.12
N PRO A 123 5.12 -1.54 -8.17
CA PRO A 123 4.52 -0.72 -9.18
C PRO A 123 5.18 -1.11 -10.51
N ALA A 124 4.71 -2.20 -11.13
CA ALA A 124 5.08 -2.54 -12.49
C ALA A 124 4.63 -1.44 -13.45
N VAL A 125 3.73 -0.55 -13.01
CA VAL A 125 3.38 0.65 -13.75
C VAL A 125 3.27 1.83 -12.78
N ARG A 126 4.30 2.68 -12.75
CA ARG A 126 4.16 4.07 -12.33
C ARG A 126 3.88 4.87 -13.59
N ILE A 127 2.74 5.53 -13.65
CA ILE A 127 2.33 6.23 -14.87
C ILE A 127 2.69 7.70 -14.74
N ALA A 128 3.32 8.26 -15.75
CA ALA A 128 3.39 9.70 -15.94
C ALA A 128 2.35 10.11 -17.00
N MET A 129 1.49 11.08 -16.69
CA MET A 129 0.40 11.54 -17.55
C MET A 129 0.69 12.97 -17.99
N ASN A 130 0.92 13.19 -19.28
CA ASN A 130 1.23 14.53 -19.79
C ASN A 130 -0.03 15.40 -19.85
N SER A 131 -0.15 16.37 -18.95
CA SER A 131 -1.33 17.24 -18.86
C SER A 131 -1.26 18.36 -19.90
N TYR A 132 -2.43 18.85 -20.34
CA TYR A 132 -2.54 19.90 -21.38
C TYR A 132 -1.96 21.27 -20.98
N GLY A 133 -1.51 21.41 -19.74
CA GLY A 133 -0.87 22.61 -19.22
C GLY A 133 -0.35 22.38 -17.81
N LYS A 134 0.48 23.30 -17.34
CA LYS A 134 1.01 23.28 -15.98
C LYS A 134 -0.10 23.27 -14.93
N ASP A 135 -1.07 24.18 -15.06
CA ASP A 135 -2.17 24.28 -14.10
C ASP A 135 -3.05 23.03 -14.11
N ALA A 136 -3.28 22.46 -15.29
CA ALA A 136 -3.95 21.17 -15.43
C ALA A 136 -3.17 20.07 -14.70
N ALA A 137 -1.84 20.03 -14.81
CA ALA A 137 -1.01 19.08 -14.07
C ALA A 137 -1.12 19.28 -12.55
N ILE A 138 -1.07 20.52 -12.07
CA ILE A 138 -1.20 20.86 -10.64
C ILE A 138 -2.58 20.48 -10.09
N CYS A 139 -3.64 20.63 -10.89
CA CYS A 139 -5.02 20.31 -10.51
C CYS A 139 -5.40 18.83 -10.73
N GLY A 140 -4.52 18.04 -11.33
CA GLY A 140 -4.81 16.64 -11.65
C GLY A 140 -5.74 16.46 -12.85
N GLU A 141 -5.88 17.48 -13.71
CA GLU A 141 -6.73 17.43 -14.88
C GLU A 141 -6.09 16.59 -15.99
N VAL A 142 -6.68 15.43 -16.24
CA VAL A 142 -6.21 14.43 -17.19
C VAL A 142 -7.38 14.02 -18.07
N LYS A 143 -7.28 14.27 -19.37
CA LYS A 143 -8.31 13.91 -20.36
C LYS A 143 -7.66 13.15 -21.53
N LEU A 144 -8.32 12.10 -21.99
CA LEU A 144 -7.87 11.23 -23.07
C LEU A 144 -8.91 11.21 -24.18
N HIS A 145 -8.50 11.50 -25.42
CA HIS A 145 -9.40 11.41 -26.57
C HIS A 145 -9.43 9.98 -27.12
N GLN A 146 -10.61 9.44 -27.38
CA GLN A 146 -10.77 8.05 -27.85
C GLN A 146 -10.08 7.75 -29.21
N SER A 147 -9.88 8.77 -30.04
CA SER A 147 -9.25 8.62 -31.36
C SER A 147 -7.71 8.64 -31.31
N ASN A 148 -7.11 8.85 -30.13
CA ASN A 148 -5.66 8.78 -29.99
C ASN A 148 -5.21 7.32 -30.21
N SER A 149 -4.24 7.10 -31.09
CA SER A 149 -3.71 5.77 -31.41
C SER A 149 -3.13 5.05 -30.18
N GLY A 150 -2.71 5.79 -29.15
CA GLY A 150 -2.25 5.25 -27.86
C GLY A 150 -3.36 4.97 -26.83
N PHE A 151 -4.62 5.35 -27.11
CA PHE A 151 -5.70 5.32 -26.11
C PHE A 151 -5.87 3.97 -25.43
N LYS A 152 -5.94 2.88 -26.19
CA LYS A 152 -6.18 1.53 -25.65
C LYS A 152 -5.07 1.07 -24.69
N HIS A 153 -3.84 1.47 -24.98
CA HIS A 153 -2.69 1.17 -24.14
C HIS A 153 -2.70 1.99 -22.86
N ASN A 154 -3.08 3.26 -22.96
CA ASN A 154 -3.21 4.17 -21.84
C ASN A 154 -4.35 3.76 -20.91
N GLU A 155 -5.51 3.39 -21.46
CA GLU A 155 -6.68 2.87 -20.74
C GLU A 155 -6.32 1.64 -19.90
N ALA A 156 -5.59 0.68 -20.47
CA ALA A 156 -5.14 -0.51 -19.76
C ALA A 156 -4.17 -0.21 -18.60
N ARG A 157 -3.46 0.91 -18.65
CA ARG A 157 -2.52 1.34 -17.60
C ARG A 157 -3.27 2.12 -16.51
N MET A 158 -4.26 2.92 -16.87
CA MET A 158 -5.04 3.79 -15.97
C MET A 158 -6.14 3.05 -15.18
N GLN A 159 -5.82 1.88 -14.63
CA GLN A 159 -6.74 1.10 -13.82
C GLN A 159 -6.90 1.69 -12.40
N PRO A 160 -8.02 1.40 -11.70
CA PRO A 160 -8.20 1.79 -10.31
C PRO A 160 -7.02 1.37 -9.43
N ARG A 161 -6.64 2.26 -8.50
CA ARG A 161 -5.50 2.13 -7.57
C ARG A 161 -4.11 2.09 -8.21
N THR A 162 -4.00 2.41 -9.51
CA THR A 162 -2.71 2.70 -10.12
C THR A 162 -2.20 4.06 -9.65
N PHE A 163 -0.92 4.12 -9.28
CA PHE A 163 -0.26 5.38 -8.94
C PHE A 163 0.14 6.11 -10.23
N ALA A 164 -0.29 7.35 -10.33
CA ALA A 164 0.00 8.21 -11.46
C ALA A 164 0.52 9.56 -11.01
N VAL A 165 1.40 10.12 -11.84
CA VAL A 165 2.01 11.43 -11.68
C VAL A 165 1.55 12.26 -12.87
N THR A 166 0.98 13.43 -12.60
CA THR A 166 0.67 14.40 -13.66
C THR A 166 1.92 15.21 -13.95
N THR A 167 2.23 15.30 -15.24
CA THR A 167 3.46 15.92 -15.72
C THR A 167 3.15 17.02 -16.71
N TRP A 168 4.05 18.00 -16.77
CA TRP A 168 4.08 19.01 -17.81
C TRP A 168 5.54 19.40 -18.04
N ASP A 169 5.95 19.48 -19.30
CA ASP A 169 7.33 19.82 -19.68
C ASP A 169 8.40 18.94 -18.98
N GLY A 170 8.13 17.63 -18.88
CA GLY A 170 9.03 16.65 -18.24
C GLY A 170 9.09 16.69 -16.71
N MET A 171 8.35 17.60 -16.08
CA MET A 171 8.33 17.80 -14.62
C MET A 171 7.01 17.29 -14.02
N ALA A 172 7.10 16.63 -12.87
CA ALA A 172 5.97 16.22 -12.04
C ALA A 172 5.39 17.42 -11.29
N TYR A 173 4.08 17.60 -11.35
CA TYR A 173 3.36 18.69 -10.64
C TYR A 173 2.26 18.18 -9.73
N GLY A 174 1.76 16.97 -9.96
CA GLY A 174 0.77 16.33 -9.11
C GLY A 174 0.99 14.82 -9.11
N GLU A 175 0.49 14.17 -8.09
CA GLU A 175 0.58 12.72 -7.97
C GLU A 175 -0.61 12.18 -7.17
N GLY A 176 -0.99 10.93 -7.43
CA GLY A 176 -2.21 10.38 -6.88
C GLY A 176 -2.50 8.96 -7.28
N TYR A 177 -3.57 8.42 -6.70
CA TYR A 177 -4.13 7.12 -7.05
C TYR A 177 -5.37 7.30 -7.90
N ILE A 178 -5.45 6.60 -9.02
CA ILE A 178 -6.62 6.61 -9.90
C ILE A 178 -7.78 5.91 -9.17
N ARG A 179 -8.94 6.54 -9.10
CA ARG A 179 -10.20 5.88 -8.71
C ARG A 179 -10.81 5.19 -9.92
N ASN A 180 -11.00 5.93 -11.01
CA ASN A 180 -11.62 5.45 -12.25
C ASN A 180 -11.14 6.26 -13.45
N LEU A 181 -11.31 5.68 -14.64
CA LEU A 181 -11.27 6.40 -15.92
C LEU A 181 -12.71 6.47 -16.46
N VAL A 182 -13.30 7.67 -16.49
CA VAL A 182 -14.72 7.85 -16.79
C VAL A 182 -14.91 8.55 -18.12
N ARG A 183 -15.77 7.99 -18.97
CA ARG A 183 -16.15 8.62 -20.23
C ARG A 183 -17.07 9.82 -20.01
N ARG A 184 -16.70 10.98 -20.56
CA ARG A 184 -17.43 12.25 -20.58
C ARG A 184 -17.49 12.75 -22.03
N GLY A 185 -18.52 12.32 -22.76
CA GLY A 185 -18.60 12.57 -24.21
C GLY A 185 -17.54 11.78 -24.99
N ASP A 186 -16.75 12.48 -25.80
CA ASP A 186 -15.62 11.92 -26.56
C ASP A 186 -14.32 11.81 -25.75
N TRP A 187 -14.33 12.33 -24.53
CA TRP A 187 -13.20 12.33 -23.62
C TRP A 187 -13.34 11.26 -22.55
N TYR A 188 -12.22 10.71 -22.12
CA TYR A 188 -12.10 9.95 -20.89
C TYR A 188 -11.33 10.78 -19.87
N VAL A 189 -11.85 10.90 -18.66
CA VAL A 189 -11.29 11.74 -17.60
C VAL A 189 -10.88 10.85 -16.44
N VAL A 190 -9.71 11.12 -15.86
CA VAL A 190 -9.29 10.43 -14.63
C VAL A 190 -10.03 11.02 -13.44
N GLU A 191 -10.73 10.17 -12.71
CA GLU A 191 -11.20 10.47 -11.36
C GLU A 191 -10.18 9.94 -10.37
N TRP A 192 -9.74 10.79 -9.45
CA TRP A 192 -8.72 10.44 -8.46
C TRP A 192 -9.34 9.91 -7.18
N ASP A 193 -8.74 8.86 -6.63
CA ASP A 193 -9.06 8.39 -5.29
C ASP A 193 -8.49 9.33 -4.25
N SER A 194 -7.21 9.65 -4.45
CA SER A 194 -6.47 10.69 -3.77
C SER A 194 -5.57 11.37 -4.80
N PHE A 195 -5.44 12.68 -4.69
CA PHE A 195 -4.55 13.47 -5.53
C PHE A 195 -4.03 14.65 -4.73
N TRP A 196 -2.78 15.02 -4.96
CA TRP A 196 -2.16 16.15 -4.32
C TRP A 196 -1.18 16.82 -5.27
N ALA A 197 -1.15 18.15 -5.20
CA ALA A 197 -0.11 18.93 -5.85
C ALA A 197 1.22 18.68 -5.16
N VAL A 198 2.29 18.68 -5.96
CA VAL A 198 3.64 18.54 -5.45
C VAL A 198 4.18 19.92 -5.09
N ASP A 199 4.66 20.09 -3.85
CA ASP A 199 5.17 21.38 -3.36
C ASP A 199 6.37 21.86 -4.19
N THR A 200 7.29 20.94 -4.50
CA THR A 200 8.46 21.20 -5.34
C THR A 200 8.42 20.25 -6.53
N PRO A 201 8.18 20.76 -7.76
CA PRO A 201 8.21 19.96 -8.97
C PRO A 201 9.53 19.23 -9.15
N TYR A 202 9.50 17.99 -9.64
CA TYR A 202 10.69 17.16 -9.83
C TYR A 202 10.67 16.48 -11.21
N PRO A 203 11.83 16.18 -11.82
CA PRO A 203 11.88 15.48 -13.09
C PRO A 203 11.25 14.09 -12.95
N CYS A 204 10.48 13.66 -13.94
CA CYS A 204 9.88 12.32 -13.96
C CYS A 204 10.90 11.21 -14.26
N THR A 205 11.92 11.11 -13.43
CA THR A 205 12.89 10.01 -13.36
C THR A 205 12.72 9.36 -11.99
N ALA A 206 12.49 8.05 -11.90
CA ALA A 206 12.25 7.47 -10.57
C ALA A 206 13.55 7.50 -9.73
N PRO A 207 13.44 7.68 -8.41
CA PRO A 207 14.57 7.46 -7.52
C PRO A 207 15.10 6.03 -7.69
N GLY A 208 16.36 5.89 -8.09
CA GLY A 208 17.00 4.59 -8.36
C GLY A 208 16.92 4.08 -9.80
N GLY A 209 16.60 4.92 -10.79
CA GLY A 209 16.77 4.59 -12.22
C GLY A 209 15.70 3.69 -12.83
N ARG A 210 14.57 3.46 -12.15
CA ARG A 210 13.40 2.81 -12.78
C ARG A 210 12.66 3.85 -13.63
N HIS A 211 12.31 3.52 -14.87
CA HIS A 211 11.59 4.46 -15.74
C HIS A 211 10.12 4.55 -15.32
N TYR A 212 9.57 5.77 -15.23
CA TYR A 212 8.12 5.97 -15.30
C TYR A 212 7.65 5.55 -16.69
N VAL A 213 6.45 5.02 -16.76
CA VAL A 213 5.81 4.70 -18.03
C VAL A 213 5.00 5.93 -18.44
N ASP A 214 5.52 6.68 -19.41
CA ASP A 214 4.80 7.83 -19.96
C ASP A 214 3.55 7.37 -20.71
N VAL A 215 2.45 8.01 -20.36
CA VAL A 215 1.16 7.93 -21.04
C VAL A 215 0.97 9.26 -21.76
N LEU A 216 1.10 9.18 -23.09
CA LEU A 216 0.87 10.30 -23.99
C LEU A 216 -0.63 10.43 -24.24
N MET A 217 -1.19 11.58 -23.87
CA MET A 217 -2.62 11.90 -24.01
C MET A 217 -2.95 12.59 -25.32
#